data_AF-A0A6N3ELY2-F1
#
_entry.id   AF-A0A6N3ELY2-F1
#
_cell.length_a   1.000
_cell.length_b   1.000
_cell.length_c   1.000
_cell.angle_alpha   90.00
_cell.angle_beta   90.00
_cell.angle_gamma   90.00
#
_symmetry.space_group_name_H-M   'P 1'
#
loop_
_entity.id
_entity.type
_entity.pdbx_description
1 polymer ?
#
loop_
_entity_poly.entity_id
_entity_poly.type
_entity_poly.pdbx_seq_one_letter_code
_entity_poly.pdbx_strand_id
1 'polypeptide(L)'
;MKSFWVICKYITCLILIWVIISFVVATGWHPFFKPESLDHLGSFLGGFFTFIGIYFLYKTLISQEKAITKQKEEFLIQSFESKLIERIKFNREIVDNLSYRIPYLVEESYMAKNRVFELYFEQIYEAIKIVKDKLSEISIEEIYSTEDNLEKDRAIWKDSIKERTIINIAYLIVFLVVNKSGYHLLKDQYLKKYSTTVILPLLNLFSIKPAKWDLRYSEFYLTPPANPTKKAEIKEQSNKYYAGFHNELGHYFRTLFHISKYVNSQSMLNYNSKYDYMKMLRGLFSNYEEAVLFCNSISDFGVQWEALPNSTSDINNSFITKYNLIKNLSPDFIDVVNIRQFYPNVIYEGFDFISHERLELEKLYT
;
A
#
# COMPACT_ATOMS: atom_id res chain seq x y z
N MET A 1 7.55 -46.51 8.08
CA MET A 1 6.87 -47.16 6.93
C MET A 1 7.55 -48.44 6.44
N LYS A 2 8.88 -48.46 6.21
CA LYS A 2 9.59 -49.66 5.72
C LYS A 2 9.46 -50.89 6.64
N SER A 3 9.63 -50.74 7.96
CA SER A 3 9.54 -51.88 8.89
C SER A 3 8.14 -52.48 9.01
N PHE A 4 7.08 -51.67 8.88
CA PHE A 4 5.68 -52.16 8.89
C PHE A 4 5.38 -53.05 7.69
N TRP A 5 5.85 -52.67 6.49
CA TRP A 5 5.70 -53.48 5.28
C TRP A 5 6.45 -54.81 5.34
N VAL A 6 7.63 -54.81 5.97
CA VAL A 6 8.39 -56.04 6.21
C VAL A 6 7.60 -56.97 7.13
N ILE A 7 7.07 -56.45 8.25
CA ILE A 7 6.28 -57.22 9.21
C ILE A 7 4.98 -57.75 8.57
N CYS A 8 4.25 -56.93 7.81
CA CYS A 8 3.08 -57.39 7.08
C CYS A 8 3.42 -58.49 6.07
N LYS A 9 4.53 -58.40 5.33
CA LYS A 9 4.95 -59.48 4.42
C LYS A 9 5.22 -60.78 5.16
N TYR A 10 5.93 -60.73 6.29
CA TYR A 10 6.18 -61.92 7.12
C TYR A 10 4.89 -62.51 7.70
N ILE A 11 3.99 -61.69 8.22
CA ILE A 11 2.69 -62.14 8.73
C ILE A 11 1.85 -62.78 7.61
N THR A 12 1.81 -62.16 6.43
CA THR A 12 1.06 -62.71 5.29
C THR A 12 1.65 -64.04 4.82
N CYS A 13 2.99 -64.15 4.76
CA CYS A 13 3.66 -65.41 4.46
C CYS A 13 3.38 -66.50 5.51
N LEU A 14 3.40 -66.15 6.80
CA LEU A 14 3.10 -67.08 7.89
C LEU A 14 1.65 -67.55 7.85
N ILE A 15 0.69 -66.66 7.55
CA ILE A 15 -0.72 -67.01 7.38
C ILE A 15 -0.88 -67.92 6.15
N LEU A 16 -0.24 -67.63 5.02
CA LEU A 16 -0.27 -68.47 3.83
C LEU A 16 0.31 -69.87 4.11
N ILE A 17 1.45 -69.95 4.82
CA ILE A 17 2.06 -71.21 5.23
C ILE A 17 1.13 -71.98 6.16
N TRP A 18 0.54 -71.33 7.15
CA TRP A 18 -0.41 -71.96 8.08
C TRP A 18 -1.68 -72.44 7.38
N VAL A 19 -2.18 -71.69 6.40
CA VAL A 19 -3.29 -72.07 5.53
C VAL A 19 -2.93 -73.32 4.72
N ILE A 20 -1.76 -73.35 4.08
CA ILE A 20 -1.27 -74.50 3.31
C ILE A 20 -1.11 -75.73 4.22
N ILE A 21 -0.56 -75.58 5.42
CA ILE A 21 -0.38 -76.68 6.39
C ILE A 21 -1.72 -77.20 6.89
N SER A 22 -2.63 -76.31 7.30
CA SER A 22 -3.97 -76.69 7.76
C SER A 22 -4.77 -77.38 6.65
N PHE A 23 -4.58 -76.94 5.40
CA PHE A 23 -5.16 -77.54 4.20
C PHE A 23 -4.65 -78.96 3.93
N VAL A 24 -3.33 -79.17 4.07
CA VAL A 24 -2.67 -80.49 3.93
C VAL A 24 -3.15 -81.48 5.00
N VAL A 25 -3.29 -81.03 6.25
CA VAL A 25 -3.71 -81.87 7.39
C VAL A 25 -5.19 -82.25 7.30
N ALA A 26 -6.06 -81.34 6.86
CA ALA A 26 -7.51 -81.58 6.80
C ALA A 26 -7.94 -82.48 5.62
N THR A 27 -7.19 -82.50 4.52
CA THR A 27 -7.56 -83.20 3.27
C THR A 27 -6.74 -84.45 2.99
N GLY A 28 -5.63 -84.67 3.71
CA GLY A 28 -4.77 -85.84 3.50
C GLY A 28 -4.14 -85.93 2.10
N TRP A 29 -3.97 -84.79 1.41
CA TRP A 29 -3.52 -84.69 0.01
C TRP A 29 -4.48 -85.29 -1.03
N HIS A 30 -5.80 -85.20 -0.80
CA HIS A 30 -6.79 -85.58 -1.80
C HIS A 30 -7.19 -84.38 -2.72
N PRO A 31 -7.32 -84.54 -4.04
CA PRO A 31 -7.61 -83.43 -4.97
C PRO A 31 -9.04 -82.88 -4.90
N PHE A 32 -9.95 -83.61 -4.25
CA PHE A 32 -11.35 -83.22 -4.11
C PHE A 32 -11.59 -82.57 -2.74
N PHE A 33 -11.99 -81.30 -2.79
CA PHE A 33 -12.17 -80.44 -1.63
C PHE A 33 -13.48 -80.76 -0.90
N LYS A 34 -13.42 -80.87 0.44
CA LYS A 34 -14.64 -80.85 1.27
C LYS A 34 -15.16 -79.40 1.34
N PRO A 35 -16.40 -79.13 0.89
CA PRO A 35 -16.94 -77.76 0.80
C PRO A 35 -16.79 -76.96 2.10
N GLU A 36 -17.07 -77.59 3.23
CA GLU A 36 -17.08 -76.98 4.57
C GLU A 36 -15.70 -76.40 5.00
N SER A 37 -14.60 -77.06 4.61
CA SER A 37 -13.24 -76.59 4.92
C SER A 37 -12.83 -75.37 4.08
N LEU A 38 -13.30 -75.29 2.83
CA LEU A 38 -13.10 -74.13 1.96
C LEU A 38 -13.91 -72.93 2.45
N ASP A 39 -15.12 -73.17 2.96
CA ASP A 39 -15.99 -72.12 3.49
C ASP A 39 -15.40 -71.45 4.75
N HIS A 40 -14.86 -72.24 5.69
CA HIS A 40 -14.19 -71.70 6.88
C HIS A 40 -12.93 -70.88 6.54
N LEU A 41 -12.14 -71.34 5.56
CA LEU A 41 -10.97 -70.63 5.07
C LEU A 41 -11.36 -69.30 4.41
N GLY A 42 -12.36 -69.34 3.53
CA GLY A 42 -12.88 -68.17 2.83
C GLY A 42 -13.43 -67.10 3.80
N SER A 43 -14.15 -67.53 4.83
CA SER A 43 -14.68 -66.64 5.87
C SER A 43 -13.57 -65.96 6.69
N PHE A 44 -12.54 -66.71 7.11
CA PHE A 44 -11.39 -66.15 7.83
C PHE A 44 -10.59 -65.15 6.98
N LEU A 45 -10.26 -65.52 5.74
CA LEU A 45 -9.53 -64.64 4.82
C LEU A 45 -10.36 -63.39 4.49
N GLY A 46 -11.67 -63.55 4.29
CA GLY A 46 -12.61 -62.44 4.10
C GLY A 46 -12.59 -61.44 5.25
N GLY A 47 -12.64 -61.93 6.50
CA GLY A 47 -12.50 -61.08 7.69
C GLY A 47 -11.14 -60.37 7.77
N PHE A 48 -10.04 -61.10 7.54
CA PHE A 48 -8.68 -60.55 7.57
C PHE A 48 -8.45 -59.46 6.52
N PHE A 49 -8.84 -59.69 5.27
CA PHE A 49 -8.74 -58.68 4.22
C PHE A 49 -9.66 -57.48 4.46
N THR A 50 -10.82 -57.68 5.09
CA THR A 50 -11.71 -56.59 5.49
C THR A 50 -11.02 -55.68 6.53
N PHE A 51 -10.35 -56.23 7.54
CA PHE A 51 -9.58 -55.45 8.51
C PHE A 51 -8.43 -54.67 7.87
N ILE A 52 -7.70 -55.29 6.94
CA ILE A 52 -6.64 -54.61 6.17
C ILE A 52 -7.23 -53.48 5.33
N GLY A 53 -8.37 -53.72 4.68
CA GLY A 53 -9.09 -52.72 3.89
C GLY A 53 -9.52 -51.52 4.74
N ILE A 54 -10.09 -51.77 5.92
CA ILE A 54 -10.46 -50.71 6.89
C ILE A 54 -9.23 -49.91 7.33
N TYR A 55 -8.12 -50.59 7.62
CA TYR A 55 -6.86 -49.92 7.99
C TYR A 55 -6.34 -48.99 6.88
N PHE A 56 -6.33 -49.47 5.63
CA PHE A 56 -5.91 -48.64 4.49
C PHE A 56 -6.88 -47.50 4.20
N LEU A 57 -8.19 -47.74 4.35
CA LEU A 57 -9.20 -46.69 4.21
C LEU A 57 -8.99 -45.61 5.27
N TYR A 58 -8.81 -45.98 6.54
CA TYR A 58 -8.49 -45.05 7.62
C TYR A 58 -7.23 -44.23 7.33
N LYS A 59 -6.15 -44.88 6.88
CA LYS A 59 -4.92 -44.19 6.46
C LYS A 59 -5.17 -43.22 5.30
N THR A 60 -5.98 -43.62 4.33
CA THR A 60 -6.33 -42.80 3.17
C THR A 60 -7.13 -41.58 3.60
N LEU A 61 -8.12 -41.74 4.49
CA LEU A 61 -8.92 -40.64 5.02
C LEU A 61 -8.04 -39.59 5.73
N ILE A 62 -7.09 -40.00 6.57
CA ILE A 62 -6.15 -39.07 7.21
C ILE A 62 -5.29 -38.33 6.17
N SER A 63 -4.82 -39.03 5.15
CA SER A 63 -4.02 -38.41 4.09
C SER A 63 -4.84 -37.41 3.27
N GLN A 64 -6.10 -37.74 2.98
CA GLN A 64 -7.04 -36.87 2.28
C GLN A 64 -7.37 -35.63 3.10
N GLU A 65 -7.62 -35.77 4.40
CA GLU A 65 -7.87 -34.65 5.31
C GLU A 65 -6.70 -33.64 5.28
N LYS A 66 -5.46 -34.13 5.37
CA LYS A 66 -4.26 -33.28 5.25
C LYS A 66 -4.14 -32.60 3.88
N ALA A 67 -4.42 -33.33 2.81
CA ALA A 67 -4.38 -32.78 1.46
C ALA A 67 -5.43 -31.68 1.26
N ILE A 68 -6.64 -31.88 1.77
CA ILE A 68 -7.73 -30.88 1.73
C ILE A 68 -7.33 -29.63 2.51
N THR A 69 -6.76 -29.78 3.71
CA THR A 69 -6.30 -28.62 4.50
C THR A 69 -5.23 -27.82 3.77
N LYS A 70 -4.22 -28.50 3.21
CA LYS A 70 -3.19 -27.84 2.39
C LYS A 70 -3.78 -27.14 1.16
N GLN A 71 -4.72 -27.80 0.47
CA GLN A 71 -5.40 -27.22 -0.69
C GLN A 71 -6.22 -25.97 -0.30
N LYS A 72 -6.85 -25.95 0.87
CA LYS A 72 -7.56 -24.77 1.38
C LYS A 72 -6.60 -23.61 1.62
N GLU A 73 -5.43 -23.86 2.22
CA GLU A 73 -4.40 -22.83 2.44
C GLU A 73 -3.89 -22.25 1.10
N GLU A 74 -3.55 -23.11 0.14
CA GLU A 74 -3.13 -22.68 -1.21
C GLU A 74 -4.22 -21.90 -1.94
N PHE A 75 -5.48 -22.34 -1.83
CA PHE A 75 -6.62 -21.64 -2.41
C PHE A 75 -6.81 -20.24 -1.80
N LEU A 76 -6.64 -20.11 -0.47
CA LEU A 76 -6.73 -18.80 0.18
C LEU A 76 -5.64 -17.85 -0.33
N ILE A 77 -4.41 -18.33 -0.48
CA ILE A 77 -3.29 -17.53 -1.03
C ILE A 77 -3.61 -17.11 -2.48
N GLN A 78 -4.02 -18.04 -3.33
CA GLN A 78 -4.38 -17.74 -4.72
C GLN A 78 -5.55 -16.76 -4.82
N SER A 79 -6.57 -16.90 -3.96
CA SER A 79 -7.72 -15.99 -3.92
C SER A 79 -7.29 -14.59 -3.49
N PHE A 80 -6.40 -14.49 -2.51
CA PHE A 80 -5.79 -13.23 -2.09
C PHE A 80 -4.99 -12.59 -3.23
N GLU A 81 -4.08 -13.33 -3.87
CA GLU A 81 -3.25 -12.84 -4.97
C GLU A 81 -4.08 -12.35 -6.14
N SER A 82 -5.13 -13.09 -6.51
CA SER A 82 -6.05 -12.69 -7.58
C SER A 82 -6.73 -11.36 -7.27
N LYS A 83 -7.24 -11.19 -6.04
CA LYS A 83 -7.87 -9.93 -5.59
C LYS A 83 -6.87 -8.79 -5.48
N LEU A 84 -5.64 -9.08 -5.04
CA LEU A 84 -4.58 -8.08 -4.98
C LEU A 84 -4.25 -7.56 -6.38
N ILE A 85 -4.02 -8.46 -7.34
CA ILE A 85 -3.74 -8.12 -8.74
C ILE A 85 -4.88 -7.29 -9.33
N GLU A 86 -6.14 -7.64 -9.08
CA GLU A 86 -7.30 -6.87 -9.54
C GLU A 86 -7.31 -5.44 -8.97
N ARG A 87 -7.05 -5.28 -7.66
CA ARG A 87 -6.98 -3.95 -7.03
C ARG A 87 -5.84 -3.12 -7.59
N ILE A 88 -4.68 -3.74 -7.82
CA ILE A 88 -3.53 -3.08 -8.45
C ILE A 88 -3.89 -2.63 -9.87
N LYS A 89 -4.52 -3.50 -10.67
CA LYS A 89 -5.00 -3.15 -12.01
C LYS A 89 -5.94 -1.95 -11.99
N PHE A 90 -6.93 -1.94 -11.09
CA PHE A 90 -7.84 -0.79 -10.95
C PHE A 90 -7.10 0.51 -10.60
N ASN A 91 -6.12 0.45 -9.70
CA ASN A 91 -5.30 1.62 -9.36
C ASN A 91 -4.42 2.08 -10.55
N ARG A 92 -3.91 1.15 -11.37
CA ARG A 92 -3.15 1.47 -12.58
C ARG A 92 -4.03 2.01 -13.70
N GLU A 93 -5.26 1.53 -13.83
CA GLU A 93 -6.23 2.05 -14.79
C GLU A 93 -6.56 3.52 -14.51
N ILE A 94 -6.64 3.94 -13.24
CA ILE A 94 -6.74 5.36 -12.88
C ILE A 94 -5.58 6.13 -13.50
N VAL A 95 -4.35 5.64 -13.36
CA VAL A 95 -3.15 6.27 -13.93
C VAL A 95 -3.23 6.32 -15.45
N ASP A 96 -3.58 5.23 -16.11
CA ASP A 96 -3.70 5.16 -17.57
C ASP A 96 -4.75 6.12 -18.14
N ASN A 97 -5.81 6.41 -17.37
CA ASN A 97 -6.88 7.33 -17.73
C ASN A 97 -6.60 8.78 -17.31
N LEU A 98 -5.50 9.07 -16.62
CA LEU A 98 -5.13 10.44 -16.27
C LEU A 98 -4.88 11.24 -17.55
N SER A 99 -5.63 12.34 -17.69
CA SER A 99 -5.42 13.34 -18.73
C SER A 99 -5.65 14.72 -18.14
N TYR A 100 -4.60 15.54 -18.17
CA TYR A 100 -4.65 16.91 -17.68
C TYR A 100 -4.24 17.86 -18.80
N ARG A 101 -5.10 18.84 -19.07
CA ARG A 101 -4.75 19.94 -19.96
C ARG A 101 -3.54 20.67 -19.40
N ILE A 102 -2.52 20.85 -20.21
CA ILE A 102 -1.34 21.63 -19.85
C ILE A 102 -1.80 23.08 -19.81
N PRO A 103 -1.89 23.71 -18.62
CA PRO A 103 -2.50 25.03 -18.50
C PRO A 103 -1.66 26.06 -19.25
N TYR A 104 -0.35 25.82 -19.28
CA TYR A 104 0.61 26.54 -20.08
C TYR A 104 0.82 25.87 -21.44
N LEU A 105 -0.18 25.43 -22.24
CA LEU A 105 -0.02 25.34 -23.73
C LEU A 105 -1.13 26.14 -24.43
N VAL A 106 -0.78 26.94 -25.48
CA VAL A 106 -1.76 27.75 -26.24
C VAL A 106 -2.65 26.81 -27.05
N GLU A 107 -2.06 25.77 -27.62
CA GLU A 107 -2.78 24.64 -28.19
C GLU A 107 -3.29 23.72 -27.07
N GLU A 108 -4.43 23.07 -27.30
CA GLU A 108 -4.99 22.06 -26.40
C GLU A 108 -4.08 20.82 -26.32
N SER A 109 -3.03 20.94 -25.51
CA SER A 109 -2.09 19.87 -25.23
C SER A 109 -2.40 19.26 -23.87
N TYR A 110 -2.28 17.94 -23.78
CA TYR A 110 -2.59 17.18 -22.59
C TYR A 110 -1.36 16.41 -22.11
N MET A 111 -1.09 16.46 -20.81
CA MET A 111 -0.26 15.46 -20.14
C MET A 111 -1.13 14.24 -19.87
N ALA A 112 -0.63 13.07 -20.22
CA ALA A 112 -1.32 11.81 -19.98
C ALA A 112 -0.48 10.88 -19.11
N LYS A 113 -1.16 10.00 -18.38
CA LYS A 113 -0.54 8.90 -17.62
C LYS A 113 0.47 9.40 -16.58
N ASN A 114 1.63 8.75 -16.51
CA ASN A 114 2.69 9.04 -15.53
C ASN A 114 3.19 10.49 -15.60
N ARG A 115 3.14 11.14 -16.77
CA ARG A 115 3.58 12.54 -16.91
C ARG A 115 2.69 13.54 -16.16
N VAL A 116 1.47 13.14 -15.77
CA VAL A 116 0.63 13.95 -14.90
C VAL A 116 1.26 14.10 -13.50
N PHE A 117 1.97 13.06 -13.01
CA PHE A 117 2.69 13.15 -11.74
C PHE A 117 3.90 14.08 -11.83
N GLU A 118 4.57 14.16 -12.99
CA GLU A 118 5.63 15.15 -13.26
C GLU A 118 5.08 16.57 -13.10
N LEU A 119 4.00 16.89 -13.82
CA LEU A 119 3.34 18.19 -13.77
C LEU A 119 2.83 18.51 -12.35
N TYR A 120 2.27 17.53 -11.65
CA TYR A 120 1.77 17.73 -10.30
C TYR A 120 2.92 18.03 -9.33
N PHE A 121 4.00 17.25 -9.39
CA PHE A 121 5.16 17.46 -8.56
C PHE A 121 5.82 18.82 -8.83
N GLU A 122 5.96 19.24 -10.08
CA GLU A 122 6.46 20.57 -10.45
C GLU A 122 5.64 21.69 -9.80
N GLN A 123 4.30 21.57 -9.81
CA GLN A 123 3.42 22.54 -9.19
C GLN A 123 3.52 22.55 -7.65
N ILE A 124 3.62 21.37 -7.02
CA ILE A 124 3.87 21.26 -5.57
C ILE A 124 5.20 21.92 -5.22
N TYR A 125 6.25 21.59 -5.96
CA TYR A 125 7.60 22.08 -5.76
C TYR A 125 7.67 23.61 -5.79
N GLU A 126 7.07 24.22 -6.81
CA GLU A 126 7.02 25.67 -6.91
C GLU A 126 6.17 26.31 -5.81
N ALA A 127 5.05 25.67 -5.44
CA ALA A 127 4.23 26.12 -4.32
C ALA A 127 5.00 26.09 -3.00
N ILE A 128 5.80 25.05 -2.75
CA ILE A 128 6.67 24.95 -1.57
C ILE A 128 7.64 26.13 -1.53
N LYS A 129 8.31 26.46 -2.64
CA LYS A 129 9.22 27.62 -2.72
C LYS A 129 8.52 28.93 -2.35
N ILE A 130 7.35 29.18 -2.93
CA ILE A 130 6.57 30.40 -2.68
C ILE A 130 6.12 30.49 -1.22
N VAL A 131 5.60 29.41 -0.66
CA VAL A 131 5.15 29.38 0.74
C VAL A 131 6.34 29.51 1.69
N LYS A 132 7.45 28.82 1.41
CA LYS A 132 8.69 28.89 2.22
C LYS A 132 9.25 30.30 2.27
N ASP A 133 9.33 30.99 1.13
CA ASP A 133 9.76 32.39 1.06
C ASP A 133 8.86 33.29 1.91
N LYS A 134 7.54 33.12 1.79
CA LYS A 134 6.57 33.96 2.52
C LYS A 134 6.52 33.71 4.02
N LEU A 135 6.85 32.50 4.47
CA LEU A 135 6.79 32.09 5.88
C LEU A 135 8.16 32.00 6.56
N SER A 136 9.24 32.36 5.85
CA SER A 136 10.63 32.28 6.34
C SER A 136 10.81 33.03 7.67
N GLU A 137 10.39 34.29 7.69
CA GLU A 137 10.50 35.23 8.82
C GLU A 137 9.37 35.11 9.86
N ILE A 138 8.34 34.32 9.59
CA ILE A 138 7.19 34.18 10.49
C ILE A 138 7.47 33.05 11.50
N SER A 139 7.22 33.31 12.79
CA SER A 139 7.34 32.30 13.85
C SER A 139 6.31 31.18 13.67
N ILE A 140 6.56 29.98 14.19
CA ILE A 140 5.61 28.87 14.01
C ILE A 140 4.30 29.15 14.75
N GLU A 141 4.38 29.83 15.89
CA GLU A 141 3.27 30.25 16.74
C GLU A 141 2.32 31.20 15.99
N GLU A 142 2.86 32.12 15.18
CA GLU A 142 2.07 33.05 14.36
C GLU A 142 1.38 32.39 13.16
N ILE A 143 1.88 31.23 12.70
CA ILE A 143 1.30 30.49 11.56
C ILE A 143 0.00 29.79 11.96
N TYR A 144 -0.12 29.34 13.20
CA TYR A 144 -1.30 28.62 13.69
C TYR A 144 -2.38 29.56 14.22
N SER A 145 -3.65 29.15 14.13
CA SER A 145 -4.77 29.93 14.65
C SER A 145 -4.95 29.79 16.16
N THR A 146 -4.56 28.65 16.74
CA THR A 146 -4.66 28.35 18.18
C THR A 146 -3.49 27.49 18.64
N GLU A 147 -3.09 27.62 19.91
CA GLU A 147 -2.05 26.80 20.54
C GLU A 147 -2.39 25.31 20.47
N ASP A 148 -3.65 24.93 20.72
CA ASP A 148 -4.11 23.54 20.62
C ASP A 148 -3.87 22.90 19.25
N ASN A 149 -3.94 23.69 18.17
CA ASN A 149 -3.69 23.17 16.82
C ASN A 149 -2.19 22.98 16.58
N LEU A 150 -1.38 23.89 17.12
CA LEU A 150 0.08 23.82 17.06
C LEU A 150 0.57 22.58 17.81
N GLU A 151 0.10 22.36 19.04
CA GLU A 151 0.54 21.25 19.89
C GLU A 151 0.18 19.88 19.32
N LYS A 152 -0.99 19.75 18.66
CA LYS A 152 -1.37 18.51 17.94
C LYS A 152 -0.39 18.16 16.81
N ASP A 153 -0.03 19.15 16.00
CA ASP A 153 0.93 18.94 14.92
C ASP A 153 2.36 18.76 15.48
N ARG A 154 2.71 19.45 16.56
CA ARG A 154 4.02 19.34 17.24
C ARG A 154 4.25 17.95 17.82
N ALA A 155 3.21 17.33 18.39
CA ALA A 155 3.28 15.97 18.90
C ALA A 155 3.65 14.95 17.80
N ILE A 156 3.24 15.20 16.55
CA ILE A 156 3.50 14.32 15.40
C ILE A 156 4.85 14.65 14.76
N TRP A 157 5.06 15.92 14.41
CA TRP A 157 6.13 16.35 13.52
C TRP A 157 7.37 16.88 14.23
N LYS A 158 7.31 17.10 15.56
CA LYS A 158 8.43 17.51 16.41
C LYS A 158 9.18 18.71 15.79
N ASP A 159 10.50 18.56 15.58
CA ASP A 159 11.37 19.60 15.05
C ASP A 159 11.07 19.94 13.57
N SER A 160 10.43 19.03 12.84
CA SER A 160 10.09 19.18 11.42
C SER A 160 8.79 19.95 11.19
N ILE A 161 8.11 20.43 12.24
CA ILE A 161 6.79 21.04 12.15
C ILE A 161 6.72 22.24 11.19
N LYS A 162 7.71 23.15 11.21
CA LYS A 162 7.68 24.34 10.34
C LYS A 162 7.77 23.97 8.86
N GLU A 163 8.72 23.09 8.53
CA GLU A 163 8.89 22.56 7.18
C GLU A 163 7.66 21.77 6.72
N ARG A 164 7.14 20.91 7.59
CA ARG A 164 5.90 20.18 7.36
C ARG A 164 4.74 21.11 7.04
N THR A 165 4.58 22.18 7.81
CA THR A 165 3.47 23.14 7.65
C THR A 165 3.55 23.87 6.32
N ILE A 166 4.74 24.27 5.91
CA ILE A 166 5.00 24.85 4.58
C ILE A 166 4.56 23.85 3.49
N ILE A 167 5.00 22.60 3.57
CA ILE A 167 4.69 21.57 2.58
C ILE A 167 3.19 21.27 2.56
N ASN A 168 2.55 21.17 3.73
CA ASN A 168 1.13 20.91 3.85
C ASN A 168 0.28 22.02 3.21
N ILE A 169 0.59 23.30 3.50
CA ILE A 169 -0.11 24.44 2.91
C ILE A 169 0.05 24.42 1.39
N ALA A 170 1.29 24.26 0.90
CA ALA A 170 1.58 24.19 -0.53
C ALA A 170 0.83 23.03 -1.21
N TYR A 171 0.91 21.83 -0.64
CA TYR A 171 0.27 20.63 -1.17
C TYR A 171 -1.26 20.78 -1.25
N LEU A 172 -1.90 21.26 -0.18
CA LEU A 172 -3.37 21.46 -0.16
C LEU A 172 -3.81 22.48 -1.21
N ILE A 173 -3.08 23.59 -1.34
CA ILE A 173 -3.35 24.62 -2.33
C ILE A 173 -3.27 24.06 -3.76
N VAL A 174 -2.24 23.27 -4.08
CA VAL A 174 -2.07 22.71 -5.44
C VAL A 174 -3.08 21.60 -5.71
N PHE A 175 -3.35 20.75 -4.71
CA PHE A 175 -4.27 19.63 -4.86
C PHE A 175 -5.71 20.10 -5.11
N LEU A 176 -6.20 21.07 -4.34
CA LEU A 176 -7.58 21.59 -4.45
C LEU A 176 -7.72 22.74 -5.46
N VAL A 177 -6.63 23.47 -5.74
CA VAL A 177 -6.60 24.72 -6.50
C VAL A 177 -7.39 25.86 -5.86
N VAL A 178 -6.93 27.09 -6.10
CA VAL A 178 -7.60 28.31 -5.62
C VAL A 178 -8.52 28.88 -6.71
N ASN A 179 -9.56 28.14 -7.06
CA ASN A 179 -10.69 28.62 -7.87
C ASN A 179 -11.85 29.05 -6.94
N LYS A 180 -13.01 29.43 -7.50
CA LYS A 180 -14.16 29.90 -6.69
C LYS A 180 -14.58 28.89 -5.62
N SER A 181 -14.66 27.60 -5.93
CA SER A 181 -15.04 26.56 -4.97
C SER A 181 -13.89 26.17 -4.05
N GLY A 182 -12.70 25.97 -4.61
CA GLY A 182 -11.49 25.57 -3.90
C GLY A 182 -11.02 26.61 -2.88
N TYR A 183 -11.22 27.91 -3.13
CA TYR A 183 -10.90 28.97 -2.17
C TYR A 183 -11.67 28.80 -0.85
N HIS A 184 -12.99 28.55 -0.93
CA HIS A 184 -13.83 28.35 0.25
C HIS A 184 -13.47 27.05 0.98
N LEU A 185 -13.27 25.95 0.24
CA LEU A 185 -12.82 24.69 0.83
C LEU A 185 -11.48 24.83 1.56
N LEU A 186 -10.51 25.48 0.93
CA LEU A 186 -9.19 25.72 1.54
C LEU A 186 -9.33 26.58 2.80
N LYS A 187 -9.98 27.74 2.70
CA LYS A 187 -10.09 28.68 3.82
C LYS A 187 -10.90 28.11 4.99
N ASP A 188 -12.08 27.58 4.70
CA ASP A 188 -13.10 27.32 5.72
C ASP A 188 -13.02 25.88 6.27
N GLN A 189 -12.36 24.95 5.55
CA GLN A 189 -12.27 23.54 5.95
C GLN A 189 -10.82 23.08 6.16
N TYR A 190 -9.96 23.18 5.14
CA TYR A 190 -8.66 22.47 5.13
C TYR A 190 -7.50 23.27 5.74
N LEU A 191 -7.55 24.60 5.71
CA LEU A 191 -6.52 25.50 6.27
C LEU A 191 -7.01 26.24 7.52
N LYS A 192 -8.17 25.88 8.07
CA LYS A 192 -8.78 26.54 9.24
C LYS A 192 -7.90 26.55 10.50
N LYS A 193 -6.94 25.60 10.59
CA LYS A 193 -6.00 25.49 11.71
C LYS A 193 -4.87 26.52 11.67
N TYR A 194 -4.72 27.21 10.56
CA TYR A 194 -3.72 28.25 10.36
C TYR A 194 -4.35 29.65 10.47
N SER A 195 -3.54 30.63 10.84
CA SER A 195 -3.99 32.01 10.99
C SER A 195 -4.49 32.60 9.67
N THR A 196 -5.61 33.31 9.72
CA THR A 196 -6.19 33.96 8.53
C THR A 196 -5.29 35.07 7.98
N THR A 197 -4.48 35.73 8.83
CA THR A 197 -3.50 36.73 8.41
C THR A 197 -2.39 36.13 7.55
N VAL A 198 -2.11 34.84 7.74
CA VAL A 198 -1.10 34.08 6.98
C VAL A 198 -1.71 33.45 5.73
N ILE A 199 -2.88 32.82 5.85
CA ILE A 199 -3.49 32.06 4.75
C ILE A 199 -4.11 32.96 3.67
N LEU A 200 -4.77 34.08 4.03
CA LEU A 200 -5.46 34.91 3.03
C LEU A 200 -4.50 35.54 2.00
N PRO A 201 -3.32 36.09 2.38
CA PRO A 201 -2.34 36.55 1.41
C PRO A 201 -1.86 35.45 0.46
N LEU A 202 -1.62 34.24 0.99
CA LEU A 202 -1.23 33.08 0.18
C LEU A 202 -2.35 32.71 -0.80
N LEU A 203 -3.58 32.47 -0.34
CA LEU A 203 -4.70 32.15 -1.23
C LEU A 203 -4.90 33.23 -2.31
N ASN A 204 -4.78 34.52 -1.95
CA ASN A 204 -4.87 35.58 -2.92
C ASN A 204 -3.73 35.51 -3.96
N LEU A 205 -2.49 35.26 -3.55
CA LEU A 205 -1.34 35.09 -4.46
C LEU A 205 -1.52 33.92 -5.44
N PHE A 206 -1.94 32.76 -4.94
CA PHE A 206 -2.15 31.57 -5.77
C PHE A 206 -3.37 31.72 -6.70
N SER A 207 -4.43 32.42 -6.27
CA SER A 207 -5.63 32.66 -7.08
C SER A 207 -5.40 33.54 -8.31
N ILE A 208 -4.39 34.42 -8.27
CA ILE A 208 -4.12 35.38 -9.34
C ILE A 208 -3.07 34.89 -10.33
N LYS A 209 -2.46 33.71 -10.12
CA LYS A 209 -1.37 33.21 -10.96
C LYS A 209 -1.89 32.75 -12.32
N PRO A 210 -1.61 33.47 -13.43
CA PRO A 210 -2.07 33.08 -14.75
C PRO A 210 -1.23 31.91 -15.28
N ALA A 211 -1.82 31.12 -16.18
CA ALA A 211 -1.07 30.08 -16.88
C ALA A 211 0.09 30.69 -17.69
N LYS A 212 1.23 29.99 -17.71
CA LYS A 212 2.60 30.46 -18.03
C LYS A 212 2.85 31.11 -19.42
N TRP A 213 1.84 31.44 -20.21
CA TRP A 213 2.03 31.99 -21.57
C TRP A 213 2.01 33.49 -21.74
N ASP A 214 1.55 34.25 -20.76
CA ASP A 214 1.54 35.68 -20.97
C ASP A 214 2.88 36.28 -20.53
N LEU A 215 3.86 36.29 -21.44
CA LEU A 215 5.10 37.05 -21.31
C LEU A 215 4.84 38.56 -21.09
N ARG A 216 3.64 39.08 -21.42
CA ARG A 216 3.18 40.44 -21.08
C ARG A 216 2.75 40.59 -19.61
N TYR A 217 2.67 39.48 -18.85
CA TYR A 217 2.35 39.47 -17.42
C TYR A 217 3.55 39.10 -16.54
N SER A 218 4.75 38.93 -17.11
CA SER A 218 6.01 38.84 -16.35
C SER A 218 6.17 40.02 -15.35
N GLU A 219 5.69 41.22 -15.73
CA GLU A 219 5.65 42.41 -14.84
C GLU A 219 4.54 42.37 -13.76
N PHE A 220 3.44 41.64 -13.98
CA PHE A 220 2.34 41.52 -13.01
C PHE A 220 2.66 40.58 -11.83
N TYR A 221 3.69 39.73 -11.95
CA TYR A 221 4.16 38.88 -10.86
C TYR A 221 4.88 39.66 -9.75
N LEU A 222 5.45 40.82 -10.09
CA LEU A 222 6.15 41.70 -9.14
C LEU A 222 5.20 42.73 -8.51
N THR A 223 4.20 43.18 -9.27
CA THR A 223 3.16 44.11 -8.80
C THR A 223 1.78 43.68 -9.33
N PRO A 224 0.88 43.15 -8.47
CA PRO A 224 -0.50 42.90 -8.84
C PRO A 224 -1.14 44.16 -9.44
N PRO A 225 -2.10 44.05 -10.38
CA PRO A 225 -2.77 45.23 -10.89
C PRO A 225 -3.37 46.02 -9.72
N ALA A 226 -2.96 47.29 -9.56
CA ALA A 226 -3.57 48.18 -8.58
C ALA A 226 -5.08 48.33 -8.82
N ASN A 227 -5.52 48.14 -10.08
CA ASN A 227 -6.91 48.18 -10.50
C ASN A 227 -7.69 46.93 -10.02
N PRO A 228 -8.71 47.09 -9.14
CA PRO A 228 -9.54 46.00 -8.64
C PRO A 228 -10.29 45.21 -9.72
N THR A 229 -10.72 45.87 -10.81
CA THR A 229 -11.48 45.25 -11.89
C THR A 229 -10.63 44.24 -12.66
N LYS A 230 -9.36 44.59 -12.95
CA LYS A 230 -8.43 43.69 -13.63
C LYS A 230 -8.05 42.49 -12.75
N LYS A 231 -7.99 42.69 -11.43
CA LYS A 231 -7.77 41.60 -10.46
C LYS A 231 -8.97 40.64 -10.39
N ALA A 232 -10.19 41.15 -10.47
CA ALA A 232 -11.41 40.34 -10.52
C ALA A 232 -11.48 39.53 -11.82
N GLU A 233 -11.22 40.17 -12.96
CA GLU A 233 -11.18 39.51 -14.28
C GLU A 233 -10.18 38.35 -14.30
N ILE A 234 -8.95 38.57 -13.80
CA ILE A 234 -7.94 37.50 -13.70
C ILE A 234 -8.48 36.36 -12.83
N LYS A 235 -9.08 36.64 -11.66
CA LYS A 235 -9.62 35.59 -10.78
C LYS A 235 -10.73 34.75 -11.44
N GLU A 236 -11.49 35.33 -12.36
CA GLU A 236 -12.57 34.63 -13.07
C GLU A 236 -12.10 33.83 -14.29
N GLN A 237 -10.85 34.01 -14.75
CA GLN A 237 -10.32 33.21 -15.86
C GLN A 237 -10.18 31.72 -15.50
N SER A 238 -10.58 30.86 -16.44
CA SER A 238 -10.45 29.41 -16.32
C SER A 238 -9.00 28.91 -16.49
N ASN A 239 -8.16 29.65 -17.23
CA ASN A 239 -6.77 29.28 -17.50
C ASN A 239 -5.84 29.71 -16.37
N LYS A 240 -5.77 28.89 -15.31
CA LYS A 240 -4.88 29.08 -14.16
C LYS A 240 -3.62 28.24 -14.28
N TYR A 241 -2.53 28.71 -13.67
CA TYR A 241 -1.28 27.95 -13.63
C TYR A 241 -1.45 26.60 -12.93
N TYR A 242 -2.14 26.60 -11.79
CA TYR A 242 -2.37 25.39 -11.02
C TYR A 242 -3.57 24.63 -11.59
N ALA A 243 -3.35 23.36 -11.93
CA ALA A 243 -4.33 22.55 -12.66
C ALA A 243 -5.41 21.96 -11.75
N GLY A 244 -5.04 21.60 -10.51
CA GLY A 244 -5.95 21.04 -9.52
C GLY A 244 -6.12 19.54 -9.70
N PHE A 245 -5.56 18.79 -8.77
CA PHE A 245 -5.38 17.35 -8.92
C PHE A 245 -6.34 16.49 -8.11
N HIS A 246 -7.23 17.13 -7.33
CA HIS A 246 -8.11 16.45 -6.38
C HIS A 246 -8.98 15.35 -7.00
N ASN A 247 -9.59 15.60 -8.15
CA ASN A 247 -10.58 14.69 -8.73
C ASN A 247 -9.96 13.33 -9.04
N GLU A 248 -8.92 13.28 -9.88
CA GLU A 248 -8.34 12.01 -10.31
C GLU A 248 -7.31 11.48 -9.30
N LEU A 249 -6.39 12.32 -8.82
CA LEU A 249 -5.35 11.86 -7.91
C LEU A 249 -5.87 11.58 -6.49
N GLY A 250 -7.03 12.10 -6.11
CA GLY A 250 -7.72 11.67 -4.90
C GLY A 250 -8.16 10.21 -4.94
N HIS A 251 -8.65 9.73 -6.09
CA HIS A 251 -8.98 8.31 -6.27
C HIS A 251 -7.73 7.43 -6.30
N TYR A 252 -6.66 7.92 -6.93
CA TYR A 252 -5.35 7.27 -6.94
C TYR A 252 -4.83 6.98 -5.51
N PHE A 253 -4.67 8.00 -4.66
CA PHE A 253 -4.11 7.79 -3.31
C PHE A 253 -5.00 6.91 -2.44
N ARG A 254 -6.32 7.06 -2.53
CA ARG A 254 -7.27 6.25 -1.75
C ARG A 254 -7.20 4.78 -2.13
N THR A 255 -7.18 4.47 -3.42
CA THR A 255 -7.06 3.08 -3.89
C THR A 255 -5.71 2.48 -3.51
N LEU A 256 -4.63 3.26 -3.62
CA LEU A 256 -3.30 2.85 -3.19
C LEU A 256 -3.21 2.55 -1.69
N PHE A 257 -3.81 3.41 -0.86
CA PHE A 257 -3.91 3.20 0.58
C PHE A 257 -4.70 1.93 0.91
N HIS A 258 -5.81 1.70 0.22
CA HIS A 258 -6.62 0.50 0.40
C HIS A 258 -5.90 -0.78 -0.03
N ILE A 259 -5.06 -0.74 -1.06
CA ILE A 259 -4.20 -1.89 -1.43
C ILE A 259 -3.23 -2.19 -0.29
N SER A 260 -2.53 -1.17 0.22
CA SER A 260 -1.57 -1.32 1.32
C SER A 260 -2.22 -1.88 2.58
N LYS A 261 -3.39 -1.33 2.94
CA LYS A 261 -4.19 -1.82 4.07
C LYS A 261 -4.67 -3.26 3.86
N TYR A 262 -5.09 -3.61 2.64
CA TYR A 262 -5.55 -4.96 2.31
C TYR A 262 -4.44 -6.01 2.49
N VAL A 263 -3.22 -5.73 2.02
CA VAL A 263 -2.07 -6.62 2.23
C VAL A 263 -1.73 -6.70 3.72
N ASN A 264 -1.65 -5.55 4.40
CA ASN A 264 -1.28 -5.49 5.81
C ASN A 264 -2.23 -6.28 6.72
N SER A 265 -3.54 -6.26 6.42
CA SER A 265 -4.57 -6.91 7.24
C SER A 265 -4.63 -8.43 7.12
N GLN A 266 -3.88 -9.06 6.21
CA GLN A 266 -3.94 -10.52 6.03
C GLN A 266 -3.17 -11.24 7.14
N SER A 267 -3.88 -11.94 8.02
CA SER A 267 -3.29 -12.75 9.10
C SER A 267 -2.60 -14.03 8.60
N MET A 268 -3.00 -14.51 7.41
CA MET A 268 -2.40 -15.68 6.74
C MET A 268 -1.01 -15.42 6.16
N LEU A 269 -0.57 -14.16 6.09
CA LEU A 269 0.74 -13.77 5.57
C LEU A 269 1.63 -13.30 6.73
N ASN A 270 2.89 -13.71 6.72
CA ASN A 270 3.91 -13.12 7.58
C ASN A 270 4.43 -11.80 6.98
N TYR A 271 5.20 -11.05 7.77
CA TYR A 271 5.80 -9.78 7.34
C TYR A 271 6.59 -9.88 6.03
N ASN A 272 7.42 -10.92 5.86
CA ASN A 272 8.25 -11.06 4.66
C ASN A 272 7.38 -11.24 3.40
N SER A 273 6.36 -12.09 3.45
CA SER A 273 5.43 -12.26 2.34
C SER A 273 4.65 -10.97 2.04
N LYS A 274 4.17 -10.26 3.08
CA LYS A 274 3.53 -8.94 2.90
C LYS A 274 4.49 -7.94 2.26
N TYR A 275 5.74 -7.91 2.70
CA TYR A 275 6.78 -7.04 2.17
C TYR A 275 7.02 -7.33 0.68
N ASP A 276 7.09 -8.60 0.27
CA ASP A 276 7.27 -8.96 -1.14
C ASP A 276 6.10 -8.50 -2.03
N TYR A 277 4.85 -8.67 -1.58
CA TYR A 277 3.70 -8.14 -2.32
C TYR A 277 3.70 -6.61 -2.41
N MET A 278 4.05 -5.92 -1.32
CA MET A 278 4.16 -4.45 -1.33
C MET A 278 5.35 -3.96 -2.16
N LYS A 279 6.44 -4.73 -2.21
CA LYS A 279 7.58 -4.47 -3.09
C LYS A 279 7.20 -4.63 -4.56
N MET A 280 6.38 -5.62 -4.90
CA MET A 280 5.82 -5.75 -6.25
C MET A 280 4.99 -4.52 -6.63
N LEU A 281 4.12 -4.04 -5.72
CA LEU A 281 3.35 -2.81 -5.94
C LEU A 281 4.27 -1.59 -6.12
N ARG A 282 5.25 -1.41 -5.22
CA ARG A 282 6.22 -0.32 -5.32
C ARG A 282 7.00 -0.33 -6.64
N GLY A 283 7.32 -1.51 -7.15
CA GLY A 283 7.98 -1.67 -8.45
C GLY A 283 7.19 -1.12 -9.65
N LEU A 284 5.92 -0.75 -9.47
CA LEU A 284 5.08 -0.11 -10.49
C LEU A 284 5.12 1.42 -10.44
N PHE A 285 5.66 2.03 -9.39
CA PHE A 285 5.68 3.48 -9.23
C PHE A 285 6.83 4.10 -10.01
N SER A 286 6.54 5.23 -10.67
CA SER A 286 7.56 6.16 -11.12
C SER A 286 8.15 6.96 -9.95
N ASN A 287 9.34 7.54 -10.13
CA ASN A 287 9.94 8.43 -9.12
C ASN A 287 9.03 9.62 -8.77
N TYR A 288 8.29 10.14 -9.75
CA TYR A 288 7.33 11.22 -9.51
C TYR A 288 6.09 10.75 -8.74
N GLU A 289 5.61 9.52 -8.97
CA GLU A 289 4.55 8.94 -8.12
C GLU A 289 5.01 8.79 -6.67
N GLU A 290 6.25 8.33 -6.43
CA GLU A 290 6.81 8.27 -5.08
C GLU A 290 6.99 9.66 -4.47
N ALA A 291 7.44 10.65 -5.23
CA ALA A 291 7.62 12.03 -4.77
C ALA A 291 6.29 12.67 -4.36
N VAL A 292 5.24 12.49 -5.18
CA VAL A 292 3.91 13.00 -4.84
C VAL A 292 3.29 12.20 -3.68
N LEU A 293 3.49 10.87 -3.62
CA LEU A 293 3.07 10.06 -2.47
C LEU A 293 3.73 10.55 -1.18
N PHE A 294 5.02 10.89 -1.22
CA PHE A 294 5.72 11.51 -0.11
C PHE A 294 5.03 12.81 0.32
N CYS A 295 4.80 13.77 -0.58
CA CYS A 295 4.11 15.02 -0.25
C CYS A 295 2.68 14.78 0.28
N ASN A 296 1.96 13.80 -0.27
CA ASN A 296 0.65 13.39 0.22
C ASN A 296 0.74 12.88 1.66
N SER A 297 1.68 11.96 1.93
CA SER A 297 1.82 11.27 3.21
C SER A 297 2.13 12.19 4.39
N ILE A 298 2.82 13.30 4.16
CA ILE A 298 3.11 14.31 5.19
C ILE A 298 2.05 15.42 5.28
N SER A 299 1.10 15.46 4.33
CA SER A 299 -0.04 16.39 4.35
C SER A 299 -1.17 15.90 5.27
N ASP A 300 -2.11 16.79 5.58
CA ASP A 300 -3.31 16.49 6.36
C ASP A 300 -4.19 15.42 5.67
N PHE A 301 -4.08 15.23 4.35
CA PHE A 301 -4.82 14.18 3.62
C PHE A 301 -4.20 12.80 3.72
N GLY A 302 -2.88 12.72 3.86
CA GLY A 302 -2.14 11.46 3.83
C GLY A 302 -1.56 11.05 5.18
N VAL A 303 -1.80 11.80 6.26
CA VAL A 303 -1.25 11.46 7.58
C VAL A 303 -1.55 10.03 8.05
N GLN A 304 -2.61 9.41 7.54
CA GLN A 304 -2.99 8.02 7.81
C GLN A 304 -2.02 6.97 7.22
N TRP A 305 -1.14 7.37 6.31
CA TRP A 305 -0.10 6.51 5.75
C TRP A 305 0.90 6.03 6.82
N GLU A 306 1.01 6.76 7.93
CA GLU A 306 1.87 6.40 9.06
C GLU A 306 1.10 6.25 10.38
N ALA A 307 1.66 5.46 11.30
CA ALA A 307 1.14 5.37 12.65
C ALA A 307 1.41 6.68 13.42
N LEU A 308 0.36 7.37 13.85
CA LEU A 308 0.49 8.62 14.60
C LEU A 308 0.88 8.36 16.06
N PRO A 309 1.63 9.23 16.75
CA PRO A 309 2.12 9.00 18.13
C PRO A 309 1.05 8.88 19.22
N ASN A 310 -0.24 8.94 18.88
CA ASN A 310 -1.31 8.77 19.85
C ASN A 310 -1.32 7.30 20.30
N SER A 311 -1.38 7.09 21.61
CA SER A 311 -1.09 5.87 22.40
C SER A 311 -1.86 4.57 22.07
N THR A 312 -2.53 4.49 20.92
CA THR A 312 -3.21 3.31 20.38
C THR A 312 -2.74 2.94 18.97
N SER A 313 -1.71 3.61 18.44
CA SER A 313 -1.24 3.36 17.09
C SER A 313 -0.39 2.09 17.01
N ASP A 314 -0.97 1.08 16.35
CA ASP A 314 -0.24 -0.12 15.97
C ASP A 314 0.82 0.26 14.93
N ILE A 315 2.10 0.01 15.25
CA ILE A 315 3.25 0.27 14.39
C ILE A 315 3.12 -0.39 13.02
N ASN A 316 2.34 -1.47 12.92
CA ASN A 316 2.03 -2.15 11.66
C ASN A 316 1.21 -1.31 10.68
N ASN A 317 0.62 -0.20 11.12
CA ASN A 317 -0.08 0.75 10.26
C ASN A 317 0.83 1.83 9.65
N SER A 318 2.15 1.74 9.90
CA SER A 318 3.16 2.64 9.32
C SER A 318 3.53 2.22 7.90
N PHE A 319 2.63 2.38 6.93
CA PHE A 319 2.76 1.72 5.62
C PHE A 319 3.96 2.22 4.79
N ILE A 320 4.28 3.52 4.81
CA ILE A 320 5.42 4.06 4.07
C ILE A 320 6.71 3.50 4.65
N THR A 321 6.86 3.57 5.97
CA THR A 321 8.04 3.07 6.69
C THR A 321 8.15 1.55 6.60
N LYS A 322 7.10 0.80 6.99
CA LYS A 322 7.09 -0.67 7.08
C LYS A 322 7.45 -1.34 5.75
N TYR A 323 6.92 -0.82 4.64
CA TYR A 323 7.09 -1.40 3.32
C TYR A 323 8.09 -0.66 2.42
N ASN A 324 8.75 0.38 2.95
CA ASN A 324 9.69 1.22 2.21
C ASN A 324 9.07 1.76 0.90
N LEU A 325 7.83 2.28 0.95
CA LEU A 325 7.04 2.63 -0.24
C LEU A 325 7.67 3.72 -1.13
N ILE A 326 8.50 4.58 -0.54
CA ILE A 326 9.20 5.68 -1.23
C ILE A 326 10.71 5.42 -1.36
N LYS A 327 11.11 4.15 -1.42
CA LYS A 327 12.53 3.74 -1.42
C LYS A 327 13.31 4.27 -2.63
N ASN A 328 12.69 4.38 -3.80
CA ASN A 328 13.39 4.73 -5.04
C ASN A 328 13.58 6.25 -5.18
N LEU A 329 12.88 7.02 -4.35
CA LEU A 329 13.06 8.47 -4.26
C LEU A 329 14.44 8.81 -3.71
N SER A 330 15.31 9.37 -4.55
CA SER A 330 16.60 9.90 -4.11
C SER A 330 16.39 11.03 -3.08
N PRO A 331 17.14 11.06 -1.96
CA PRO A 331 17.09 12.17 -1.01
C PRO A 331 17.32 13.55 -1.66
N ASP A 332 18.08 13.60 -2.75
CA ASP A 332 18.39 14.84 -3.49
C ASP A 332 17.33 15.18 -4.56
N PHE A 333 16.30 14.34 -4.75
CA PHE A 333 15.26 14.56 -5.76
C PHE A 333 14.42 15.81 -5.47
N ILE A 334 14.26 16.16 -4.18
CA ILE A 334 13.51 17.32 -3.72
C ILE A 334 14.47 18.26 -2.97
N ASP A 335 15.22 19.09 -3.68
CA ASP A 335 16.20 20.03 -3.06
C ASP A 335 15.58 20.98 -2.02
N VAL A 336 14.25 21.19 -2.05
CA VAL A 336 13.50 22.03 -1.11
C VAL A 336 13.04 21.30 0.15
N VAL A 337 13.12 19.96 0.22
CA VAL A 337 12.64 19.14 1.34
C VAL A 337 13.60 18.01 1.69
N ASN A 338 13.94 17.85 2.98
CA ASN A 338 14.72 16.70 3.42
C ASN A 338 13.81 15.49 3.68
N ILE A 339 13.70 14.58 2.70
CA ILE A 339 12.82 13.40 2.79
C ILE A 339 13.17 12.51 4.02
N ARG A 340 14.46 12.34 4.32
CA ARG A 340 14.93 11.50 5.42
C ARG A 340 14.60 12.06 6.80
N GLN A 341 14.37 13.37 6.90
CA GLN A 341 13.93 14.00 8.14
C GLN A 341 12.49 13.57 8.51
N PHE A 342 11.65 13.30 7.51
CA PHE A 342 10.28 12.83 7.72
C PHE A 342 10.18 11.31 7.81
N TYR A 343 11.03 10.60 7.07
CA TYR A 343 11.05 9.14 6.99
C TYR A 343 12.45 8.55 7.26
N PRO A 344 13.00 8.71 8.47
CA PRO A 344 14.36 8.28 8.78
C PRO A 344 14.55 6.76 8.75
N ASN A 345 13.46 6.00 8.89
CA ASN A 345 13.47 4.54 8.96
C ASN A 345 13.07 3.85 7.64
N VAL A 346 13.01 4.61 6.54
CA VAL A 346 12.91 4.06 5.19
C VAL A 346 14.30 3.74 4.65
N ILE A 347 14.46 2.55 4.07
CA ILE A 347 15.73 2.11 3.46
C ILE A 347 15.78 2.55 1.99
N TYR A 348 16.26 3.76 1.74
CA TYR A 348 16.39 4.35 0.40
C TYR A 348 17.42 3.63 -0.49
N GLU A 349 17.23 3.73 -1.81
CA GLU A 349 18.17 3.19 -2.80
C GLU A 349 19.50 3.96 -2.77
N GLY A 350 20.63 3.25 -2.90
CA GLY A 350 21.97 3.85 -2.87
C GLY A 350 22.50 4.16 -1.46
N PHE A 351 21.77 3.83 -0.39
CA PHE A 351 22.23 3.98 0.99
C PHE A 351 22.16 2.64 1.73
N ASP A 352 23.32 2.12 2.14
CA ASP A 352 23.43 0.84 2.85
C ASP A 352 23.26 0.96 4.37
N PHE A 353 23.04 2.17 4.88
CA PHE A 353 22.86 2.40 6.31
C PHE A 353 21.46 2.02 6.76
N ILE A 354 21.38 1.05 7.68
CA ILE A 354 20.14 0.67 8.37
C ILE A 354 20.25 1.18 9.81
N SER A 355 19.30 2.02 10.23
CA SER A 355 19.28 2.56 11.60
C SER A 355 18.98 1.44 12.63
N HIS A 356 19.49 1.60 13.85
CA HIS A 356 19.16 0.67 14.93
C HIS A 356 17.66 0.66 15.22
N GLU A 357 17.01 1.82 15.17
CA GLU A 357 15.55 1.95 15.31
C GLU A 357 14.81 1.12 14.25
N ARG A 358 15.26 1.14 12.99
CA ARG A 358 14.69 0.30 11.93
C ARG A 358 14.77 -1.19 12.25
N LEU A 359 15.90 -1.66 12.77
CA LEU A 359 16.06 -3.07 13.14
C LEU A 359 15.12 -3.47 14.29
N GLU A 360 14.88 -2.58 15.26
CA GLU A 360 13.91 -2.84 16.32
C GLU A 360 12.47 -2.83 15.78
N LEU A 361 12.14 -1.92 14.86
CA LEU A 361 10.83 -1.88 14.21
C LEU A 361 10.52 -3.16 13.44
N GLU A 362 11.49 -3.72 12.70
CA GLU A 362 11.30 -4.96 11.94
C GLU A 362 10.97 -6.17 12.81
N LYS A 363 11.44 -6.20 14.07
CA LYS A 363 11.07 -7.25 15.03
C LYS A 363 9.61 -7.16 15.48
N LEU A 364 9.00 -5.97 15.39
CA LEU A 364 7.61 -5.72 15.79
C LEU A 364 6.62 -5.91 14.65
N TYR A 365 7.10 -6.00 13.41
CA TYR A 365 6.24 -6.15 12.24
C TYR A 365 5.65 -7.55 12.13
N THR A 366 4.36 -7.59 11.80
CA THR A 366 3.57 -8.80 11.58
C THR A 366 3.02 -8.90 10.17
#